data_AF-X0TC89-F1
#
_entry.id   AF-X0TC89-F1
#
_cell.length_a   1.000
_cell.length_b   1.000
_cell.length_c   1.000
_cell.angle_alpha   90.00
_cell.angle_beta   90.00
_cell.angle_gamma   90.00
#
_symmetry.space_group_name_H-M   'P 1'
#
loop_
_entity.id
_entity.type
_entity.pdbx_description
1 polymer ?
#
loop_
_entity_poly.entity_id
_entity_poly.type
_entity_poly.pdbx_seq_one_letter_code
_entity_poly.pdbx_strand_id
1 'polypeptide(L)'
;MDKPTYGYAGKQLRISLNNRKVTIENIDPKVLRRYLGGAGYGARILYDELKKGIDPLSKANKLIFATGPLSLNRIPGGGSVMVCFKSPLTNAWSESKCGTDFGPDLKRAGYDAVIIEDRSEKPVYIVINDEDIEIKPAEHLTGKSIS
;
A
#
# COMPACT_ATOMS: atom_id res chain seq x y z
N MET A 1 23.73 -14.64 12.38
CA MET A 1 22.26 -14.80 12.38
C MET A 1 21.64 -13.44 12.15
N ASP A 2 20.77 -13.30 11.15
CA ASP A 2 19.97 -12.09 10.99
C ASP A 2 19.08 -11.93 12.23
N LYS A 3 19.11 -10.74 12.84
CA LYS A 3 18.30 -10.45 14.03
C LYS A 3 16.80 -10.62 13.69
N PRO A 4 15.92 -10.90 14.66
CA PRO A 4 14.48 -10.79 14.45
C PRO A 4 14.07 -9.34 14.14
N THR A 5 13.01 -9.16 13.33
CA THR A 5 12.46 -7.86 12.94
C THR A 5 11.06 -7.72 13.53
N TYR A 6 10.97 -7.18 14.75
CA TYR A 6 9.70 -7.03 15.47
C TYR A 6 8.91 -5.82 14.98
N GLY A 7 7.60 -5.85 15.20
CA GLY A 7 6.68 -4.79 14.81
C GLY A 7 6.28 -4.84 13.33
N TYR A 8 6.88 -5.72 12.52
CA TYR A 8 6.56 -5.92 11.11
C TYR A 8 5.78 -7.22 10.90
N ALA A 9 4.91 -7.23 9.89
CA ALA A 9 4.26 -8.47 9.45
C ALA A 9 5.19 -9.25 8.48
N GLY A 10 6.10 -8.55 7.82
CA GLY A 10 7.11 -9.11 6.91
C GLY A 10 6.59 -9.42 5.51
N LYS A 11 5.33 -9.06 5.20
CA LYS A 11 4.67 -9.35 3.93
C LYS A 11 4.03 -8.10 3.33
N GLN A 12 3.89 -8.07 2.02
CA GLN A 12 3.10 -7.08 1.29
C GLN A 12 2.15 -7.73 0.29
N LEU A 13 1.06 -7.04 -0.02
CA LEU A 13 0.18 -7.37 -1.14
C LEU A 13 0.58 -6.57 -2.37
N ARG A 14 0.69 -7.23 -3.52
CA ARG A 14 0.80 -6.60 -4.83
C ARG A 14 -0.41 -6.97 -5.67
N ILE A 15 -1.16 -5.95 -6.08
CA ILE A 15 -2.47 -6.08 -6.72
C ILE A 15 -2.42 -5.38 -8.07
N SER A 16 -2.45 -6.16 -9.16
CA SER A 16 -2.57 -5.63 -10.51
C SER A 16 -4.04 -5.60 -10.93
N LEU A 17 -4.54 -4.41 -11.25
CA LEU A 17 -5.95 -4.22 -11.57
C LEU A 17 -6.34 -4.64 -12.99
N ASN A 18 -5.37 -4.79 -13.91
CA ASN A 18 -5.66 -5.14 -15.31
C ASN A 18 -6.10 -6.61 -15.48
N ASN A 19 -5.51 -7.52 -14.70
CA ASN A 19 -5.70 -8.96 -14.77
C ASN A 19 -6.24 -9.52 -13.44
N ARG A 20 -6.55 -8.63 -12.50
CA ARG A 20 -7.06 -8.95 -11.16
C ARG A 20 -6.15 -9.89 -10.38
N LYS A 21 -4.84 -9.83 -10.63
CA LYS A 21 -3.86 -10.67 -9.94
C LYS A 21 -3.51 -10.08 -8.58
N VAL A 22 -3.61 -10.92 -7.55
CA VAL A 22 -3.12 -10.64 -6.20
C VAL A 22 -1.92 -11.53 -5.94
N THR A 23 -0.85 -10.95 -5.42
CA THR A 23 0.36 -11.68 -5.02
C THR A 23 0.76 -11.27 -3.61
N ILE A 24 1.07 -12.25 -2.77
CA ILE A 24 1.65 -12.01 -1.44
C ILE A 24 3.17 -12.14 -1.58
N GLU A 25 3.90 -11.08 -1.24
CA GLU A 25 5.36 -11.02 -1.35
C GLU A 25 5.98 -10.87 0.04
N ASN A 26 7.02 -11.67 0.33
CA ASN A 26 7.83 -11.49 1.52
C ASN A 26 8.75 -10.27 1.35
N ILE A 27 8.89 -9.47 2.40
CA ILE A 27 9.77 -8.30 2.43
C ILE A 27 11.07 -8.70 3.12
N ASP A 28 12.22 -8.42 2.48
CA ASP A 28 13.52 -8.65 3.10
C ASP A 28 13.63 -7.83 4.41
N PRO A 29 13.90 -8.49 5.56
CA PRO A 29 14.15 -7.82 6.83
C PRO A 29 15.18 -6.68 6.79
N LYS A 30 16.18 -6.75 5.90
CA LYS A 30 17.18 -5.68 5.70
C LYS A 30 16.57 -4.44 5.08
N VAL A 31 15.61 -4.60 4.16
CA VAL A 31 14.85 -3.50 3.56
C VAL A 31 13.97 -2.84 4.62
N LEU A 32 13.25 -3.63 5.42
CA LEU A 32 12.43 -3.09 6.52
C LEU A 32 13.26 -2.27 7.51
N ARG A 33 14.45 -2.75 7.88
CA ARG A 33 15.37 -2.00 8.76
C ARG A 33 15.89 -0.71 8.14
N ARG A 34 16.19 -0.74 6.83
CA ARG A 34 16.78 0.40 6.13
C ARG A 34 15.76 1.52 5.92
N TYR A 35 14.50 1.18 5.66
CA TYR A 35 13.48 2.14 5.24
C TYR A 35 12.35 2.34 6.26
N LEU A 36 12.36 1.61 7.37
CA LEU A 36 11.46 1.71 8.52
C LEU A 36 9.96 1.48 8.24
N GLY A 37 9.50 1.42 6.99
CA GLY A 37 8.07 1.35 6.65
C GLY A 37 7.51 2.70 6.19
N GLY A 38 6.18 2.80 6.10
CA GLY A 38 5.46 4.03 5.75
C GLY A 38 6.04 4.74 4.52
N ALA A 39 6.29 6.04 4.66
CA ALA A 39 6.85 6.89 3.61
C ALA A 39 8.22 6.40 3.08
N GLY A 40 9.12 5.97 3.96
CA GLY A 40 10.45 5.51 3.56
C GLY A 40 10.38 4.26 2.68
N TYR A 41 9.50 3.31 3.05
CA TYR A 41 9.28 2.11 2.26
C TYR A 41 8.56 2.40 0.93
N GLY A 42 7.53 3.25 0.96
CA GLY A 42 6.86 3.72 -0.25
C GLY A 42 7.82 4.43 -1.21
N ALA A 43 8.71 5.28 -0.70
CA ALA A 43 9.70 6.02 -1.47
C ALA A 43 10.66 5.07 -2.18
N ARG A 44 11.15 4.05 -1.46
CA ARG A 44 11.99 3.00 -2.05
C ARG A 44 11.28 2.31 -3.21
N ILE A 45 10.01 1.90 -3.04
CA ILE A 45 9.30 1.16 -4.08
C ILE A 45 9.13 2.04 -5.31
N LEU A 46 8.67 3.28 -5.15
CA LEU A 46 8.47 4.16 -6.30
C LEU A 46 9.79 4.52 -6.98
N TYR A 47 10.87 4.71 -6.22
CA TYR A 47 12.19 4.99 -6.79
C TYR A 47 12.71 3.82 -7.64
N ASP A 48 12.57 2.59 -7.14
CA ASP A 48 13.06 1.39 -7.83
C ASP A 48 12.18 1.00 -9.03
N GLU A 49 10.86 1.21 -8.94
CA GLU A 49 9.90 0.60 -9.86
C GLU A 49 9.22 1.58 -10.82
N LEU A 50 9.30 2.90 -10.60
CA LEU A 50 8.78 3.87 -11.56
C LEU A 50 9.86 4.29 -12.54
N LYS A 51 9.55 4.18 -13.84
CA LYS A 51 10.40 4.77 -14.87
C LYS A 51 10.40 6.29 -14.74
N LYS A 52 11.55 6.91 -14.96
CA LYS A 52 11.65 8.37 -15.03
C LYS A 52 10.68 8.90 -16.08
N GLY A 53 9.95 9.96 -15.74
CA GLY A 53 9.08 10.68 -16.68
C GLY A 53 7.74 10.03 -16.98
N ILE A 54 7.32 8.96 -16.28
CA ILE A 54 5.96 8.42 -16.45
C ILE A 54 4.89 9.48 -16.22
N ASP A 55 3.78 9.38 -16.93
CA ASP A 55 2.58 10.16 -16.61
C ASP A 55 1.98 9.64 -15.28
N PRO A 56 1.80 10.50 -14.26
CA PRO A 56 1.20 10.10 -12.98
C PRO A 56 -0.24 9.59 -13.09
N LEU A 57 -0.99 9.95 -14.14
CA LEU A 57 -2.33 9.42 -14.41
C LEU A 57 -2.31 8.23 -15.36
N SER A 58 -1.16 7.64 -15.66
CA SER A 58 -1.08 6.40 -16.44
C SER A 58 -1.13 5.15 -15.57
N LYS A 59 -1.37 4.00 -16.20
CA LYS A 59 -1.31 2.67 -15.55
C LYS A 59 0.08 2.30 -14.99
N ALA A 60 1.12 3.07 -15.34
CA ALA A 60 2.48 2.83 -14.87
C ALA A 60 2.74 3.40 -13.47
N ASN A 61 1.90 4.34 -13.00
CA ASN A 61 1.99 4.84 -11.63
C ASN A 61 1.54 3.75 -10.65
N LYS A 62 1.97 3.86 -9.40
CA LYS A 62 1.60 2.94 -8.32
C LYS A 62 1.01 3.73 -7.18
N LEU A 63 -0.01 3.14 -6.55
CA LEU A 63 -0.59 3.65 -5.31
C LEU A 63 -0.23 2.69 -4.18
N ILE A 64 0.55 3.17 -3.23
CA ILE A 64 1.09 2.34 -2.15
C ILE A 64 0.47 2.77 -0.84
N PHE A 65 -0.18 1.83 -0.16
CA PHE A 65 -0.59 1.99 1.23
C PHE A 65 0.45 1.28 2.08
N ALA A 66 1.20 2.01 2.89
CA ALA A 66 2.28 1.47 3.71
C ALA A 66 2.08 1.82 5.18
N THR A 67 2.31 0.84 6.04
CA THR A 67 2.27 0.96 7.49
C THR A 67 3.69 1.02 8.05
N GLY A 68 3.82 1.41 9.32
CA GLY A 68 5.07 1.37 10.05
C GLY A 68 5.10 0.25 11.10
N PRO A 69 6.25 0.00 11.73
CA PRO A 69 6.40 -1.01 12.78
C PRO A 69 5.53 -0.75 14.01
N LEU A 70 5.01 0.48 14.14
CA LEU A 70 4.19 0.92 15.24
C LEU A 70 2.69 0.87 14.92
N SER A 71 2.30 0.50 13.68
CA SER A 71 0.94 0.70 13.17
C SER A 71 -0.17 -0.16 13.79
N LEU A 72 0.15 -1.11 14.67
CA LEU A 72 -0.79 -1.96 15.40
C LEU A 72 -0.61 -1.85 16.93
N ASN A 73 0.37 -1.09 17.39
CA ASN A 73 0.72 -1.03 18.79
C ASN A 73 -0.13 0.02 19.51
N ARG A 74 -0.32 -0.19 20.82
CA ARG A 74 -0.98 0.76 21.73
C ARG A 74 -0.09 1.98 22.00
N ILE A 75 0.24 2.71 20.95
CA ILE A 75 1.11 3.87 20.95
C ILE A 75 0.29 5.06 20.41
N PRO A 76 0.32 6.22 21.09
CA PRO A 76 -0.32 7.43 20.58
C PRO A 76 0.10 7.72 19.14
N GLY A 77 -0.87 7.84 18.23
CA GLY A 77 -0.62 8.10 16.81
C GLY A 77 -0.19 6.87 15.97
N GLY A 78 -0.25 5.66 16.53
CA GLY A 78 0.06 4.41 15.82
C GLY A 78 -0.97 4.05 14.73
N GLY A 79 -2.22 4.49 14.82
CA GLY A 79 -3.28 4.12 13.87
C GLY A 79 -3.23 4.84 12.52
N SER A 80 -2.06 5.03 11.91
CA SER A 80 -1.95 5.72 10.63
C SER A 80 -1.45 4.81 9.51
N VAL A 81 -1.91 5.11 8.30
CA VAL A 81 -1.38 4.59 7.03
C VAL A 81 -0.77 5.74 6.24
N MET A 82 0.33 5.44 5.53
CA MET A 82 0.91 6.34 4.55
C MET A 82 0.47 5.92 3.16
N VAL A 83 -0.06 6.85 2.37
CA VAL A 83 -0.40 6.64 0.96
C VAL A 83 0.65 7.34 0.12
N CYS A 84 1.38 6.60 -0.71
CA CYS A 84 2.51 7.10 -1.49
C CYS A 84 2.30 6.87 -2.98
N PHE A 85 2.57 7.88 -3.80
CA PHE A 85 2.38 7.86 -5.25
C PHE A 85 3.16 8.99 -5.95
N LYS A 86 3.29 8.92 -7.28
CA LYS A 86 3.68 10.10 -8.06
C LYS A 86 2.46 11.00 -8.24
N SER A 87 2.53 12.24 -7.79
CA SER A 87 1.39 13.16 -7.77
C SER A 87 1.05 13.67 -9.18
N PRO A 88 -0.23 13.66 -9.58
CA PRO A 88 -0.68 14.29 -10.82
C PRO A 88 -0.70 15.82 -10.73
N LEU A 89 -0.81 16.38 -9.53
CA LEU A 89 -0.82 17.83 -9.32
C LEU A 89 0.57 18.44 -9.45
N THR A 90 1.58 17.79 -8.83
CA THR A 90 2.94 18.35 -8.75
C THR A 90 3.94 17.64 -9.68
N ASN A 91 3.54 16.52 -10.27
CA ASN A 91 4.39 15.65 -11.09
C ASN A 91 5.65 15.12 -10.35
N ALA A 92 5.64 15.15 -9.02
CA ALA A 92 6.74 14.75 -8.14
C ALA A 92 6.31 13.63 -7.17
N TRP A 93 7.22 13.20 -6.29
CA TRP A 93 6.90 12.34 -5.15
C TRP A 93 5.82 12.97 -4.29
N SER A 94 4.88 12.16 -3.80
CA SER A 94 3.89 12.58 -2.83
C SER A 94 3.56 11.47 -1.86
N GLU A 95 3.33 11.89 -0.62
CA GLU A 95 2.83 11.05 0.44
C GLU A 95 1.68 11.77 1.15
N SER A 96 0.72 11.00 1.65
CA SER A 96 -0.37 11.48 2.47
C SER A 96 -0.53 10.56 3.68
N LYS A 97 -0.58 11.16 4.87
CA LYS A 97 -0.82 10.43 6.11
C LYS A 97 -2.30 10.48 6.45
N CYS A 98 -2.92 9.33 6.66
CA CYS A 98 -4.29 9.23 7.11
C CYS A 98 -4.34 8.49 8.45
N GLY A 99 -4.98 9.09 9.46
CA GLY A 99 -5.35 8.40 10.70
C GLY A 99 -6.66 7.65 10.47
N THR A 100 -6.62 6.32 10.56
CA THR A 100 -7.74 5.43 10.25
C THR A 100 -7.46 4.04 10.83
N ASP A 101 -8.52 3.28 11.10
CA ASP A 101 -8.38 1.88 11.51
C ASP A 101 -7.76 1.00 10.40
N PHE A 102 -7.76 1.45 9.14
CA PHE A 102 -7.19 0.70 8.01
C PHE A 102 -5.72 0.32 8.21
N GLY A 103 -4.88 1.21 8.75
CA GLY A 103 -3.46 0.89 8.99
C GLY A 103 -3.27 -0.27 9.99
N PRO A 104 -3.84 -0.17 11.20
CA PRO A 104 -3.90 -1.28 12.14
C PRO A 104 -4.54 -2.56 11.59
N ASP A 105 -5.64 -2.44 10.86
CA ASP A 105 -6.38 -3.59 10.33
C ASP A 105 -5.57 -4.33 9.26
N LEU A 106 -4.90 -3.60 8.36
CA LEU A 106 -3.98 -4.18 7.39
C LEU A 106 -2.84 -4.94 8.08
N LYS A 107 -2.31 -4.38 9.17
CA LYS A 107 -1.28 -5.03 9.98
C LYS A 107 -1.78 -6.28 10.68
N ARG A 108 -3.02 -6.24 11.18
CA ARG A 108 -3.68 -7.40 11.81
C ARG A 108 -3.93 -8.52 10.81
N ALA A 109 -4.28 -8.17 9.58
CA ALA A 109 -4.41 -9.10 8.45
C ALA A 109 -3.06 -9.69 7.98
N GLY A 110 -1.93 -9.23 8.53
CA GLY A 110 -0.62 -9.82 8.27
C GLY A 110 0.19 -9.14 7.17
N TYR A 111 -0.10 -7.88 6.84
CA TYR A 111 0.62 -7.14 5.80
C TYR A 111 1.18 -5.80 6.29
N ASP A 112 2.36 -5.43 5.80
CA ASP A 112 2.97 -4.12 6.05
C ASP A 112 2.62 -3.11 4.95
N ALA A 113 2.26 -3.57 3.75
CA ALA A 113 1.91 -2.71 2.63
C ALA A 113 0.94 -3.37 1.63
N VAL A 114 0.21 -2.52 0.90
CA VAL A 114 -0.55 -2.87 -0.30
C VAL A 114 -0.08 -1.98 -1.44
N ILE A 115 0.37 -2.60 -2.54
CA ILE A 115 0.81 -1.93 -3.76
C ILE A 115 -0.24 -2.18 -4.83
N ILE A 116 -0.90 -1.13 -5.28
CA ILE A 116 -1.86 -1.18 -6.38
C ILE A 116 -1.17 -0.73 -7.66
N GLU A 117 -1.28 -1.56 -8.69
CA GLU A 117 -0.68 -1.36 -10.00
C GLU A 117 -1.74 -1.44 -11.10
N ASP A 118 -1.37 -0.90 -12.27
CA ASP A 118 -2.21 -0.91 -13.46
C ASP A 118 -3.54 -0.14 -13.27
N ARG A 119 -4.55 -0.51 -14.06
CA ARG A 119 -5.87 0.10 -14.09
C ARG A 119 -6.90 -0.96 -14.44
N SER A 120 -8.02 -0.96 -13.72
CA SER A 120 -9.21 -1.74 -14.08
C SER A 120 -10.04 -0.98 -15.12
N GLU A 121 -10.64 -1.69 -16.06
CA GLU A 121 -11.54 -1.12 -17.08
C GLU A 121 -12.85 -0.61 -16.47
N LYS A 122 -13.29 -1.21 -15.37
CA LYS A 122 -14.51 -0.82 -14.63
C LYS A 122 -14.18 -0.52 -13.17
N PRO A 123 -14.97 0.32 -12.47
CA PRO A 123 -14.83 0.54 -11.03
C PRO A 123 -14.81 -0.78 -10.25
N VAL A 124 -13.83 -0.92 -9.36
CA VAL A 124 -13.68 -2.08 -8.47
C VAL A 124 -13.27 -1.63 -7.07
N TYR A 125 -13.53 -2.45 -6.06
CA TYR A 125 -12.97 -2.31 -4.72
C TYR A 125 -12.25 -3.60 -4.32
N ILE A 126 -11.34 -3.48 -3.36
CA ILE A 126 -10.51 -4.57 -2.87
C ILE A 126 -10.98 -4.91 -1.46
N VAL A 127 -11.22 -6.20 -1.20
CA VAL A 127 -11.47 -6.73 0.14
C VAL A 127 -10.24 -7.49 0.58
N ILE A 128 -9.75 -7.19 1.78
CA ILE A 128 -8.65 -7.91 2.42
C ILE A 128 -9.22 -8.48 3.71
N ASN A 129 -9.34 -9.80 3.77
CA ASN A 129 -9.76 -10.53 4.95
C ASN A 129 -8.70 -11.59 5.26
N ASP A 130 -7.68 -11.21 6.02
CA ASP A 130 -6.49 -12.02 6.27
C ASP A 130 -5.87 -12.54 4.96
N GLU A 131 -5.87 -13.84 4.71
CA GLU A 131 -5.33 -14.47 3.49
C GLU A 131 -6.34 -14.54 2.32
N ASP A 132 -7.60 -14.15 2.55
CA ASP A 132 -8.64 -14.07 1.53
C ASP A 132 -8.73 -12.65 0.96
N ILE A 133 -8.23 -12.47 -0.27
CA ILE A 133 -8.17 -11.17 -0.95
C ILE A 133 -8.97 -11.23 -2.25
N GLU A 134 -9.96 -10.36 -2.36
CA GLU A 134 -10.89 -10.34 -3.48
C GLU A 134 -10.94 -8.96 -4.14
N ILE A 135 -11.06 -8.93 -5.47
CA ILE A 135 -11.32 -7.71 -6.25
C ILE A 135 -12.76 -7.77 -6.75
N LYS A 136 -13.62 -6.92 -6.21
CA LYS A 136 -15.07 -6.95 -6.42
C LYS A 136 -15.55 -5.80 -7.32
N PRO A 137 -16.57 -6.01 -8.17
CA PRO A 137 -17.18 -4.94 -8.96
C PRO A 137 -17.75 -3.82 -8.08
N ALA A 138 -17.57 -2.57 -8.50
CA ALA A 138 -17.95 -1.37 -7.74
C ALA A 138 -18.81 -0.38 -8.54
N GLU A 139 -19.37 -0.77 -9.69
CA GLU A 139 -20.18 0.12 -10.52
C GLU A 139 -21.36 0.71 -9.72
N HIS A 140 -21.97 -0.10 -8.85
CA HIS A 140 -23.06 0.29 -7.95
C HIS A 140 -22.67 1.31 -6.86
N LEU A 141 -21.38 1.61 -6.70
CA LEU A 141 -20.84 2.62 -5.79
C LEU A 141 -20.43 3.91 -6.51
N THR A 142 -20.43 3.91 -7.85
CA THR A 142 -19.97 5.07 -8.63
C THR A 142 -20.89 6.26 -8.41
N GLY A 143 -20.30 7.42 -8.09
CA GLY A 143 -21.03 8.67 -7.84
C GLY A 143 -21.65 8.79 -6.44
N LYS A 144 -21.48 7.79 -5.56
CA LYS A 144 -21.91 7.88 -4.16
C LYS A 144 -20.91 8.69 -3.33
N SER A 145 -21.40 9.26 -2.22
CA SER A 145 -20.57 9.82 -1.15
C SER A 145 -19.78 8.74 -0.43
N ILE A 146 -18.79 9.16 0.36
CA ILE A 146 -17.96 8.28 1.18
C ILE A 146 -18.80 7.57 2.26
N SER A 147 -19.80 8.27 2.81
CA SER A 147 -20.77 7.78 3.80
C SER A 147 -22.09 7.39 3.15
#